data_AF-M3HLP9-F1
#
_entry.id   AF-M3HLP9-F1
#
_cell.length_a   1.000
_cell.length_b   1.000
_cell.length_c   1.000
_cell.angle_alpha   90.00
_cell.angle_beta   90.00
_cell.angle_gamma   90.00
#
_symmetry.space_group_name_H-M   'P 1'
#
loop_
_entity.id
_entity.type
_entity.pdbx_description
1 polymer ?
#
loop_
_entity_poly.entity_id
_entity_poly.type
_entity_poly.pdbx_seq_one_letter_code
_entity_poly.pdbx_strand_id
1 'polypeptide(L)'
;MEQVESSHFRIFTGYFFLLWYIVILAVAYSGFFEIFNNFRSRPELSKQNEQKDDHEEDIYEGVTIIRPIKGIDPELYTCLESSLLQNYPIHKLQVLFCIQDSNDESLPILQQLIDKYPKIDCKILIGDDDHYGPNPKVNNLVKGFLSAKYDVLWIMDSNVWASENILKNSIITLNKDLNMGRKNKNIKRPVKLVHHVPLAVSINDNNNNNPYSPFSSANRSKNLGAKLDEMFLHTSHSKFYVSLNNLAIAPCVNGKSNIYRRSDLDQSVKLIPYKDNQFFNDEIVKRDAKYYSTLPGIGHGIKFFARYIGEDNMIGIALWENCQSKTGLTGDVVIQPLGNKSAMSTNSNSVKDYIQRRVRWLRVRKYMVLMATLVEPTTESLICGIYGTYAISTVFFKGQWFNKYWFAFHMIIWVITDYTQYYILINHVHKGHHNLSSSSSSLPPWLVRVPSQSYSFSKWFCIWLVREFLALPIWLIAMFGHEIDWRGKPFKIKKDLTAEEI
;
A
#
# COMPACT_ATOMS: atom_id res chain seq x y z
N MET A 1 -11.21 -36.87 37.93
CA MET A 1 -10.10 -35.89 37.82
C MET A 1 -10.06 -35.31 36.40
N GLU A 2 -9.99 -36.13 35.35
CA GLU A 2 -10.01 -35.69 33.94
C GLU A 2 -11.18 -34.78 33.54
N GLN A 3 -12.42 -35.04 33.99
CA GLN A 3 -13.57 -34.16 33.68
C GLN A 3 -13.48 -32.77 34.34
N VAL A 4 -12.83 -32.67 35.51
CA VAL A 4 -12.61 -31.40 36.22
C VAL A 4 -11.45 -30.63 35.59
N GLU A 5 -10.39 -31.35 35.20
CA GLU A 5 -9.21 -30.80 34.54
C GLU A 5 -9.53 -30.28 33.13
N SER A 6 -10.34 -31.02 32.37
CA SER A 6 -10.92 -30.60 31.08
C SER A 6 -11.77 -29.32 31.22
N SER A 7 -12.48 -29.15 32.35
CA SER A 7 -13.26 -27.95 32.65
C SER A 7 -12.37 -26.73 32.92
N HIS A 8 -11.30 -26.89 33.71
CA HIS A 8 -10.36 -25.79 33.99
C HIS A 8 -9.56 -25.36 32.76
N PHE A 9 -9.05 -26.31 31.99
CA PHE A 9 -8.34 -26.01 30.74
C PHE A 9 -9.23 -25.22 29.78
N ARG A 10 -10.48 -25.63 29.65
CA ARG A 10 -11.46 -24.96 28.80
C ARG A 10 -11.78 -23.53 29.25
N ILE A 11 -11.95 -23.32 30.55
CA ILE A 11 -12.17 -21.97 31.10
C ILE A 11 -10.94 -21.09 30.83
N PHE A 12 -9.74 -21.63 31.03
CA PHE A 12 -8.49 -20.93 30.75
C PHE A 12 -8.37 -20.52 29.28
N THR A 13 -8.58 -21.45 28.34
CA THR A 13 -8.57 -21.13 26.91
C THR A 13 -9.70 -20.16 26.54
N GLY A 14 -10.84 -20.23 27.21
CA GLY A 14 -11.93 -19.27 27.08
C GLY A 14 -11.49 -17.84 27.39
N TYR A 15 -10.81 -17.61 28.52
CA TYR A 15 -10.27 -16.30 28.88
C TYR A 15 -9.14 -15.84 27.95
N PHE A 16 -8.26 -16.75 27.54
CA PHE A 16 -7.19 -16.43 26.58
C PHE A 16 -7.76 -15.91 25.24
N PHE A 17 -8.71 -16.65 24.65
CA PHE A 17 -9.35 -16.22 23.41
C PHE A 17 -10.25 -15.01 23.59
N LEU A 18 -10.82 -14.79 24.79
CA LEU A 18 -11.57 -13.57 25.09
C LEU A 18 -10.65 -12.35 25.03
N LEU A 19 -9.49 -12.40 25.69
CA LEU A 19 -8.49 -11.33 25.64
C LEU A 19 -8.03 -11.08 24.20
N TRP A 20 -7.68 -12.15 23.47
CA TRP A 20 -7.27 -12.04 22.08
C TRP A 20 -8.36 -11.39 21.21
N TYR A 21 -9.60 -11.84 21.33
CA TYR A 21 -10.74 -11.29 20.61
C TYR A 21 -10.93 -9.80 20.91
N ILE A 22 -10.85 -9.38 22.17
CA ILE A 22 -10.92 -7.95 22.56
C ILE A 22 -9.80 -7.15 21.91
N VAL A 23 -8.56 -7.65 21.91
CA VAL A 23 -7.42 -6.98 21.26
C VAL A 23 -7.66 -6.80 19.76
N ILE A 24 -8.07 -7.86 19.06
CA ILE A 24 -8.34 -7.78 17.61
C ILE A 24 -9.47 -6.80 17.33
N LEU A 25 -10.56 -6.84 18.09
CA LEU A 25 -11.65 -5.88 17.94
C LEU A 25 -11.19 -4.44 18.19
N ALA A 26 -10.36 -4.21 19.21
CA ALA A 26 -9.83 -2.88 19.52
C ALA A 26 -9.00 -2.31 18.35
N VAL A 27 -8.10 -3.13 17.78
CA VAL A 27 -7.30 -2.74 16.60
C VAL A 27 -8.21 -2.50 15.39
N ALA A 28 -9.09 -3.46 15.06
CA ALA A 28 -9.99 -3.36 13.92
C ALA A 28 -10.88 -2.11 14.00
N TYR A 29 -11.54 -1.88 15.14
CA TYR A 29 -12.45 -0.74 15.28
C TYR A 29 -11.71 0.59 15.46
N SER A 30 -10.50 0.61 16.02
CA SER A 30 -9.65 1.80 15.98
C SER A 30 -9.38 2.23 14.53
N GLY A 31 -9.02 1.30 13.66
CA GLY A 31 -8.83 1.57 12.23
C GLY A 31 -10.12 2.01 11.52
N PHE A 32 -11.23 1.32 11.78
CA PHE A 32 -12.53 1.68 11.23
C PHE A 32 -12.95 3.10 11.63
N PHE A 33 -12.86 3.46 12.91
CA PHE A 33 -13.22 4.79 13.39
C PHE A 33 -12.30 5.86 12.81
N GLU A 34 -11.03 5.55 12.64
CA GLU A 34 -10.11 6.48 11.99
C GLU A 34 -10.50 6.73 10.52
N ILE A 35 -10.83 5.67 9.78
CA ILE A 35 -11.32 5.79 8.40
C ILE A 35 -12.62 6.61 8.39
N PHE A 36 -13.54 6.28 9.29
CA PHE A 36 -14.83 6.93 9.39
C PHE A 36 -14.73 8.43 9.67
N ASN A 37 -13.77 8.85 10.51
CA ASN A 37 -13.60 10.24 10.89
C ASN A 37 -12.78 11.04 9.88
N ASN A 38 -11.71 10.47 9.33
CA ASN A 38 -10.71 11.23 8.56
C ASN A 38 -10.86 11.11 7.05
N PHE A 39 -11.60 10.10 6.53
CA PHE A 39 -11.70 9.87 5.08
C PHE A 39 -13.06 10.28 4.50
N ARG A 40 -13.93 10.97 5.24
CA ARG A 40 -15.20 11.49 4.69
C ARG A 40 -15.02 12.65 3.70
N SER A 41 -13.90 13.35 3.81
CA SER A 41 -13.48 14.45 2.94
C SER A 41 -11.98 14.31 2.68
N ARG A 42 -11.47 14.90 1.59
CA ARG A 42 -10.03 14.96 1.35
C ARG A 42 -9.37 15.94 2.32
N PRO A 43 -8.16 15.64 2.83
CA PRO A 43 -7.44 16.58 3.68
C PRO A 43 -6.99 17.82 2.88
N GLU A 44 -7.13 18.99 3.49
CA GLU A 44 -6.59 20.27 3.00
C GLU A 44 -5.64 20.84 4.06
N LEU A 45 -4.42 20.30 4.15
CA LEU A 45 -3.50 20.64 5.23
C LEU A 45 -2.85 22.02 5.08
N SER A 46 -2.88 22.61 3.87
CA SER A 46 -2.37 23.96 3.62
C SER A 46 -3.17 25.00 4.41
N LYS A 47 -4.50 25.02 4.23
CA LYS A 47 -5.41 25.98 4.89
C LYS A 47 -5.43 25.86 6.42
N GLN A 48 -5.21 24.66 6.94
CA GLN A 48 -5.22 24.42 8.39
C GLN A 48 -3.94 24.91 9.09
N ASN A 49 -2.86 25.10 8.33
CA ASN A 49 -1.54 25.38 8.89
C ASN A 49 -0.85 26.62 8.29
N GLU A 50 -1.61 27.48 7.59
CA GLU A 50 -1.19 28.83 7.22
C GLU A 50 -1.00 29.66 8.49
N GLN A 51 0.26 29.92 8.86
CA GLN A 51 0.58 31.04 9.75
C GLN A 51 0.51 32.32 8.91
N LYS A 52 0.00 33.40 9.50
CA LYS A 52 -0.29 34.67 8.80
C LYS A 52 0.92 35.34 8.12
N ASP A 53 2.13 34.87 8.38
CA ASP A 53 3.39 35.51 7.96
C ASP A 53 4.28 34.64 7.06
N ASP A 54 3.88 33.41 6.70
CA ASP A 54 4.65 32.57 5.77
C ASP A 54 4.21 32.83 4.33
N HIS A 55 5.14 33.21 3.44
CA HIS A 55 4.87 33.17 2.00
C HIS A 55 4.59 31.71 1.61
N GLU A 56 3.47 31.45 0.91
CA GLU A 56 3.03 30.09 0.55
C GLU A 56 4.12 29.27 -0.18
N GLU A 57 5.05 29.95 -0.85
CA GLU A 57 6.20 29.34 -1.51
C GLU A 57 7.27 28.79 -0.55
N ASP A 58 7.48 29.39 0.62
CA ASP A 58 8.54 28.97 1.57
C ASP A 58 8.19 27.70 2.36
N ILE A 59 6.91 27.33 2.38
CA ILE A 59 6.40 26.13 3.07
C ILE A 59 6.79 24.84 2.32
N TYR A 60 6.98 24.93 1.00
CA TYR A 60 7.13 23.78 0.13
C TYR A 60 8.58 23.59 -0.35
N GLU A 61 9.17 22.45 0.00
CA GLU A 61 10.50 22.03 -0.48
C GLU A 61 10.48 21.63 -1.97
N GLY A 62 11.64 21.57 -2.60
CA GLY A 62 11.73 20.93 -3.92
C GLY A 62 11.46 19.42 -3.83
N VAL A 63 10.75 18.85 -4.79
CA VAL A 63 10.43 17.41 -4.84
C VAL A 63 10.69 16.82 -6.21
N THR A 64 11.34 15.66 -6.24
CA THR A 64 11.45 14.82 -7.43
C THR A 64 10.52 13.61 -7.32
N ILE A 65 9.54 13.48 -8.21
CA ILE A 65 8.70 12.29 -8.35
C ILE A 65 9.43 11.29 -9.25
N ILE A 66 9.58 10.04 -8.80
CA ILE A 66 10.22 8.97 -9.57
C ILE A 66 9.20 7.86 -9.81
N ARG A 67 8.99 7.53 -11.09
CA ARG A 67 8.10 6.47 -11.55
C ARG A 67 8.91 5.36 -12.24
N PRO A 68 9.19 4.23 -11.58
CA PRO A 68 9.75 3.06 -12.24
C PRO A 68 8.66 2.39 -13.09
N ILE A 69 8.91 2.25 -14.39
CA ILE A 69 7.96 1.74 -15.37
C ILE A 69 8.51 0.46 -16.01
N LYS A 70 7.61 -0.47 -16.32
CA LYS A 70 7.90 -1.67 -17.12
C LYS A 70 6.65 -2.09 -17.90
N GLY A 71 6.66 -1.86 -19.20
CA GLY A 71 5.56 -2.14 -20.12
C GLY A 71 4.29 -1.35 -19.78
N ILE A 72 3.16 -1.81 -20.32
CA ILE A 72 1.87 -1.12 -20.20
C ILE A 72 1.01 -1.72 -19.08
N ASP A 73 0.56 -0.86 -18.17
CA ASP A 73 -0.43 -1.16 -17.14
C ASP A 73 -1.81 -0.59 -17.52
N PRO A 74 -2.91 -1.08 -16.91
CA PRO A 74 -4.22 -0.49 -17.12
C PRO A 74 -4.20 1.00 -16.74
N GLU A 75 -4.73 1.86 -17.62
CA GLU A 75 -4.80 3.30 -17.41
C GLU A 75 -3.44 3.97 -17.12
N LEU A 76 -2.33 3.39 -17.63
CA LEU A 76 -0.97 3.88 -17.42
C LEU A 76 -0.81 5.38 -17.70
N TYR A 77 -1.36 5.87 -18.83
CA TYR A 77 -1.31 7.28 -19.20
C TYR A 77 -1.82 8.19 -18.08
N THR A 78 -3.04 7.94 -17.58
CA THR A 78 -3.66 8.78 -16.56
C THR A 78 -2.99 8.61 -15.18
N CYS A 79 -2.47 7.43 -14.87
CA CYS A 79 -1.68 7.20 -13.66
C CYS A 79 -0.39 8.03 -13.66
N LEU A 80 0.35 8.03 -14.77
CA LEU A 80 1.58 8.81 -14.90
C LEU A 80 1.29 10.32 -14.95
N GLU A 81 0.27 10.72 -15.72
CA GLU A 81 -0.22 12.10 -15.83
C GLU A 81 -0.56 12.71 -14.46
N SER A 82 -1.07 11.91 -13.51
CA SER A 82 -1.35 12.39 -12.15
C SER A 82 -0.14 12.99 -11.42
N SER A 83 1.09 12.62 -11.82
CA SER A 83 2.34 13.20 -11.30
C SER A 83 2.56 14.63 -11.82
N LEU A 84 2.13 14.90 -13.05
CA LEU A 84 2.27 16.19 -13.74
C LEU A 84 1.13 17.14 -13.37
N LEU A 85 0.00 16.60 -12.90
CA LEU A 85 -1.18 17.35 -12.47
C LEU A 85 -1.20 17.68 -10.96
N GLN A 86 -0.08 17.52 -10.26
CA GLN A 86 0.00 17.92 -8.86
C GLN A 86 -0.12 19.44 -8.73
N ASN A 87 -0.98 19.89 -7.81
CA ASN A 87 -1.07 21.29 -7.42
C ASN A 87 0.16 21.65 -6.58
N TYR A 88 1.30 21.90 -7.24
CA TYR A 88 2.59 22.19 -6.62
C TYR A 88 3.34 23.25 -7.43
N PRO A 89 4.20 24.09 -6.81
CA PRO A 89 5.00 25.05 -7.56
C PRO A 89 5.86 24.37 -8.62
N ILE A 90 5.59 24.66 -9.91
CA ILE A 90 6.21 23.98 -11.05
C ILE A 90 7.74 24.06 -11.00
N HIS A 91 8.30 25.20 -10.58
CA HIS A 91 9.74 25.40 -10.46
C HIS A 91 10.39 24.55 -9.36
N LYS A 92 9.61 24.00 -8.41
CA LYS A 92 10.02 23.09 -7.33
C LYS A 92 9.67 21.62 -7.60
N LEU A 93 9.08 21.31 -8.76
CA LEU A 93 8.67 19.96 -9.12
C LEU A 93 9.53 19.40 -10.24
N GLN A 94 10.02 18.18 -10.06
CA GLN A 94 10.64 17.39 -11.12
C GLN A 94 9.95 16.02 -11.21
N VAL A 95 9.80 15.49 -12.42
CA VAL A 95 9.27 14.14 -12.66
C VAL A 95 10.25 13.33 -13.49
N LEU A 96 10.62 12.14 -13.01
CA LEU A 96 11.52 11.22 -13.69
C LEU A 96 10.80 9.90 -14.00
N PHE A 97 10.59 9.63 -15.28
CA PHE A 97 10.12 8.34 -15.76
C PHE A 97 11.31 7.42 -15.99
N CYS A 98 11.44 6.36 -15.19
CA CYS A 98 12.55 5.42 -15.28
C CYS A 98 12.10 4.14 -15.99
N ILE A 99 12.73 3.80 -17.12
CA ILE A 99 12.54 2.53 -17.82
C ILE A 99 13.87 1.79 -17.92
N GLN A 100 13.80 0.46 -17.97
CA GLN A 100 15.00 -0.36 -18.05
C GLN A 100 15.51 -0.50 -19.50
N ASP A 101 14.60 -0.67 -20.46
CA ASP A 101 14.91 -0.99 -21.85
C ASP A 101 14.50 0.17 -22.76
N SER A 102 15.36 0.55 -23.70
CA SER A 102 15.07 1.56 -24.73
C SER A 102 13.95 1.16 -25.70
N ASN A 103 13.47 -0.09 -25.65
CA ASN A 103 12.36 -0.62 -26.44
C ASN A 103 11.09 -0.87 -25.61
N ASP A 104 11.02 -0.34 -24.38
CA ASP A 104 9.83 -0.52 -23.54
C ASP A 104 8.57 0.05 -24.22
N GLU A 105 7.50 -0.75 -24.25
CA GLU A 105 6.22 -0.41 -24.90
C GLU A 105 5.58 0.89 -24.36
N SER A 106 5.98 1.35 -23.17
CA SER A 106 5.48 2.59 -22.58
C SER A 106 6.08 3.85 -23.20
N LEU A 107 7.20 3.78 -23.93
CA LEU A 107 7.92 4.96 -24.44
C LEU A 107 7.05 5.98 -25.20
N PRO A 108 6.17 5.58 -26.13
CA PRO A 108 5.29 6.53 -26.82
C PRO A 108 4.35 7.29 -25.87
N ILE A 109 3.87 6.63 -24.81
CA ILE A 109 3.02 7.25 -23.76
C ILE A 109 3.84 8.29 -22.98
N LEU A 110 5.10 7.97 -22.64
CA LEU A 110 5.97 8.88 -21.90
C LEU A 110 6.32 10.13 -22.72
N GLN A 111 6.63 9.95 -24.01
CA GLN A 111 6.92 11.08 -24.91
C GLN A 111 5.69 11.99 -25.06
N GLN A 112 4.51 11.39 -25.25
CA GLN A 112 3.26 12.15 -25.33
C GLN A 112 2.99 12.98 -24.06
N LEU A 113 3.32 12.45 -22.89
CA LEU A 113 3.16 13.18 -21.62
C LEU A 113 4.17 14.34 -21.50
N ILE A 114 5.42 14.16 -21.90
CA ILE A 114 6.42 15.24 -21.90
C ILE A 114 6.00 16.36 -22.86
N ASP A 115 5.60 16.00 -24.08
CA ASP A 115 5.18 16.97 -25.10
C ASP A 115 3.94 17.76 -24.67
N LYS A 116 3.03 17.12 -23.92
CA LYS A 116 1.81 17.75 -23.39
C LYS A 116 2.07 18.74 -22.26
N TYR A 117 3.12 18.53 -21.45
CA TYR A 117 3.42 19.33 -20.25
C TYR A 117 4.84 19.96 -20.30
N PRO A 118 5.16 20.80 -21.30
CA PRO A 118 6.52 21.28 -21.55
C PRO A 118 7.07 22.24 -20.47
N LYS A 119 6.20 22.74 -19.57
CA LYS A 119 6.59 23.63 -18.48
C LYS A 119 7.13 22.91 -17.25
N ILE A 120 6.87 21.60 -17.11
CA ILE A 120 7.30 20.80 -15.97
C ILE A 120 8.65 20.16 -16.31
N ASP A 121 9.61 20.17 -15.37
CA ASP A 121 10.88 19.44 -15.52
C ASP A 121 10.61 17.94 -15.50
N CYS A 122 10.39 17.36 -16.69
CA CYS A 122 10.02 15.97 -16.88
C CYS A 122 10.99 15.28 -17.84
N LYS A 123 11.55 14.13 -17.44
CA LYS A 123 12.55 13.40 -18.24
C LYS A 123 12.30 11.89 -18.23
N ILE A 124 12.67 11.24 -19.32
CA ILE A 124 12.79 9.78 -19.41
C ILE A 124 14.25 9.41 -19.12
N LEU A 125 14.45 8.49 -18.18
CA LEU A 125 15.74 7.90 -17.87
C LEU A 125 15.72 6.43 -18.28
N ILE A 126 16.63 6.06 -19.18
CA ILE A 126 16.82 4.69 -19.68
C ILE A 126 18.14 4.18 -19.10
N GLY A 127 18.21 2.91 -18.73
CA GLY A 127 19.42 2.34 -18.14
C GLY A 127 19.43 0.84 -18.32
N ASP A 128 20.14 0.41 -19.37
CA ASP A 128 20.19 -0.98 -19.82
C ASP A 128 21.09 -1.86 -18.93
N ASP A 129 22.13 -1.27 -18.31
CA ASP A 129 23.15 -1.97 -17.50
C ASP A 129 23.04 -1.77 -15.97
N ASP A 130 21.95 -1.17 -15.49
CA ASP A 130 21.74 -0.95 -14.05
C ASP A 130 21.42 -2.27 -13.32
N HIS A 131 22.44 -2.94 -12.77
CA HIS A 131 22.26 -4.15 -11.97
C HIS A 131 22.96 -4.05 -10.60
N TYR A 132 22.16 -3.85 -9.55
CA TYR A 132 22.62 -3.72 -8.16
C TYR A 132 22.15 -4.86 -7.26
N GLY A 133 21.25 -5.71 -7.77
CA GLY A 133 20.70 -6.85 -7.04
C GLY A 133 19.52 -7.52 -7.76
N PRO A 134 18.90 -8.53 -7.13
CA PRO A 134 17.78 -9.29 -7.69
C PRO A 134 16.49 -8.48 -7.86
N ASN A 135 16.33 -7.31 -7.21
CA ASN A 135 15.11 -6.52 -7.34
C ASN A 135 15.15 -5.60 -8.59
N PRO A 136 14.41 -5.93 -9.66
CA PRO A 136 14.44 -5.15 -10.90
C PRO A 136 13.76 -3.77 -10.75
N LYS A 137 12.91 -3.58 -9.73
CA LYS A 137 12.31 -2.26 -9.44
C LYS A 137 13.38 -1.34 -8.89
N VAL A 138 14.17 -1.79 -7.91
CA VAL A 138 15.26 -0.98 -7.33
C VAL A 138 16.34 -0.69 -8.37
N ASN A 139 16.72 -1.68 -9.17
CA ASN A 139 17.65 -1.48 -10.28
C ASN A 139 17.21 -0.33 -11.19
N ASN A 140 15.91 -0.29 -11.53
CA ASN A 140 15.34 0.79 -12.33
C ASN A 140 15.23 2.13 -11.57
N LEU A 141 15.04 2.11 -10.24
CA LEU A 141 14.95 3.32 -9.41
C LEU A 141 16.29 4.04 -9.25
N VAL A 142 17.41 3.31 -9.25
CA VAL A 142 18.73 3.87 -8.91
C VAL A 142 19.09 5.07 -9.78
N LYS A 143 18.90 5.01 -11.11
CA LYS A 143 19.14 6.16 -12.00
C LYS A 143 18.28 7.38 -11.63
N GLY A 144 17.01 7.16 -11.27
CA GLY A 144 16.15 8.23 -10.77
C GLY A 144 16.69 8.86 -9.49
N PHE A 145 17.19 8.05 -8.55
CA PHE A 145 17.80 8.54 -7.31
C PHE A 145 19.05 9.38 -7.54
N LEU A 146 19.89 9.01 -8.51
CA LEU A 146 21.13 9.73 -8.82
C LEU A 146 20.87 11.00 -9.65
N SER A 147 19.88 10.97 -10.54
CA SER A 147 19.51 12.11 -11.38
C SER A 147 18.54 13.10 -10.72
N ALA A 148 17.97 12.75 -9.56
CA ALA A 148 17.02 13.62 -8.88
C ALA A 148 17.64 14.97 -8.48
N LYS A 149 16.94 16.05 -8.82
CA LYS A 149 17.33 17.43 -8.54
C LYS A 149 17.16 17.78 -7.05
N TYR A 150 16.14 17.22 -6.40
CA TYR A 150 15.77 17.58 -5.03
C TYR A 150 16.03 16.45 -4.04
N ASP A 151 16.19 16.77 -2.76
CA ASP A 151 16.45 15.77 -1.71
C ASP A 151 15.19 14.97 -1.36
N VAL A 152 14.02 15.61 -1.36
CA VAL A 152 12.74 14.93 -1.15
C VAL A 152 12.35 14.17 -2.42
N LEU A 153 12.16 12.87 -2.29
CA LEU A 153 11.68 12.00 -3.36
C LEU A 153 10.28 11.54 -3.09
N TRP A 154 9.48 11.46 -4.15
CA TRP A 154 8.23 10.72 -4.14
C TRP A 154 8.33 9.51 -5.07
N ILE A 155 8.48 8.34 -4.48
CA ILE A 155 8.55 7.07 -5.21
C ILE A 155 7.12 6.53 -5.35
N MET A 156 6.68 6.36 -6.59
CA MET A 156 5.35 5.84 -6.88
C MET A 156 5.38 4.78 -7.99
N ASP A 157 4.62 3.71 -7.83
CA ASP A 157 4.47 2.69 -8.87
C ASP A 157 3.81 3.27 -10.14
N SER A 158 4.15 2.76 -11.32
CA SER A 158 3.63 3.23 -12.62
C SER A 158 2.10 3.19 -12.74
N ASN A 159 1.48 2.20 -12.12
CA ASN A 159 0.04 1.94 -12.16
C ASN A 159 -0.73 2.51 -10.96
N VAL A 160 -0.22 3.60 -10.38
CA VAL A 160 -0.84 4.24 -9.22
C VAL A 160 -1.21 5.67 -9.58
N TRP A 161 -2.50 5.97 -9.44
CA TRP A 161 -3.04 7.31 -9.58
C TRP A 161 -3.11 8.02 -8.22
N ALA A 162 -2.78 9.31 -8.23
CA ALA A 162 -2.81 10.20 -7.08
C ALA A 162 -3.69 11.42 -7.34
N SER A 163 -4.33 11.94 -6.29
CA SER A 163 -5.06 13.21 -6.40
C SER A 163 -4.12 14.42 -6.45
N GLU A 164 -4.59 15.56 -6.95
CA GLU A 164 -3.78 16.76 -7.19
C GLU A 164 -3.14 17.40 -5.94
N ASN A 165 -3.76 17.28 -4.76
CA ASN A 165 -3.28 17.93 -3.53
C ASN A 165 -2.45 17.01 -2.63
N ILE A 166 -2.31 15.74 -2.99
CA ILE A 166 -1.64 14.75 -2.14
C ILE A 166 -0.17 15.12 -1.88
N LEU A 167 0.53 15.72 -2.87
CA LEU A 167 1.92 16.13 -2.69
C LEU A 167 2.05 17.25 -1.65
N LYS A 168 1.23 18.30 -1.74
CA LYS A 168 1.20 19.39 -0.73
C LYS A 168 0.97 18.83 0.67
N ASN A 169 -0.06 18.01 0.84
CA ASN A 169 -0.37 17.38 2.12
C ASN A 169 0.78 16.52 2.65
N SER A 170 1.47 15.81 1.75
CA SER A 170 2.57 14.94 2.13
C SER A 170 3.81 15.69 2.58
N ILE A 171 4.16 16.80 1.92
CA ILE A 171 5.29 17.63 2.32
C ILE A 171 5.01 18.33 3.66
N ILE A 172 3.80 18.83 3.86
CA ILE A 172 3.39 19.38 5.16
C ILE A 172 3.47 18.30 6.26
N THR A 173 3.03 17.08 5.96
CA THR A 173 3.08 15.95 6.90
C THR A 173 4.53 15.58 7.27
N LEU A 174 5.41 15.52 6.27
CA LEU A 174 6.84 15.24 6.46
C LEU A 174 7.52 16.33 7.30
N ASN A 175 7.22 17.60 7.02
CA ASN A 175 7.92 18.73 7.64
C ASN A 175 7.41 19.09 9.04
N LYS A 176 6.13 18.83 9.31
CA LYS A 176 5.48 19.18 10.59
C LYS A 176 5.27 17.96 11.52
N ASP A 177 5.83 16.81 11.18
CA ASP A 177 5.74 15.54 11.92
C ASP A 177 4.30 15.05 12.16
N LEU A 178 3.44 15.21 11.15
CA LEU A 178 2.00 14.93 11.28
C LEU A 178 1.66 13.46 11.00
N ASN A 179 0.50 13.05 11.50
CA ASN A 179 -0.19 11.84 11.11
C ASN A 179 -1.70 12.12 11.08
N MET A 180 -2.34 11.88 9.94
CA MET A 180 -3.73 12.29 9.65
C MET A 180 -3.95 13.77 9.99
N GLY A 181 -3.03 14.65 9.56
CA GLY A 181 -3.06 16.09 9.84
C GLY A 181 -2.81 16.51 11.29
N ARG A 182 -2.55 15.57 12.22
CA ARG A 182 -2.38 15.85 13.65
C ARG A 182 -0.94 15.60 14.10
N LYS A 183 -0.42 16.47 14.97
CA LYS A 183 0.88 16.25 15.64
C LYS A 183 0.67 15.41 16.90
N ASN A 184 1.35 14.26 16.99
CA ASN A 184 1.31 13.45 18.20
C ASN A 184 2.28 14.01 19.24
N LYS A 185 1.77 14.80 20.19
CA LYS A 185 2.58 15.45 21.24
C LYS A 185 3.31 14.46 22.16
N ASN A 186 2.82 13.23 22.26
CA ASN A 186 3.40 12.20 23.13
C ASN A 186 4.53 11.41 22.47
N ILE A 187 4.66 11.49 21.13
CA ILE A 187 5.69 10.78 20.37
C ILE A 187 6.71 11.79 19.86
N LYS A 188 7.92 11.78 20.45
CA LYS A 188 9.04 12.68 20.11
C LYS A 188 9.80 12.30 18.82
N ARG A 189 9.37 11.27 18.10
CA ARG A 189 10.04 10.79 16.88
C ARG A 189 9.59 11.60 15.66
N PRO A 190 10.52 12.10 14.82
CA PRO A 190 10.18 12.85 13.62
C PRO A 190 9.61 11.93 12.53
N VAL A 191 8.80 12.48 11.63
CA VAL A 191 8.34 11.76 10.43
C VAL A 191 9.45 11.83 9.38
N LYS A 192 9.98 10.67 8.96
CA LYS A 192 10.96 10.60 7.85
C LYS A 192 10.45 9.83 6.62
N LEU A 193 9.26 9.24 6.73
CA LEU A 193 8.59 8.56 5.63
C LEU A 193 7.10 8.89 5.67
N VAL A 194 6.58 9.46 4.58
CA VAL A 194 5.16 9.65 4.35
C VAL A 194 4.67 8.66 3.32
N HIS A 195 3.50 8.08 3.55
CA HIS A 195 2.92 7.07 2.68
C HIS A 195 1.39 7.17 2.74
N HIS A 196 0.71 6.49 1.82
CA HIS A 196 -0.73 6.67 1.63
C HIS A 196 -1.48 5.36 1.74
N VAL A 197 -2.76 5.42 2.09
CA VAL A 197 -3.62 4.22 2.13
C VAL A 197 -3.80 3.73 0.68
N PRO A 198 -3.40 2.48 0.38
CA PRO A 198 -3.48 1.96 -0.96
C PRO A 198 -4.87 1.39 -1.20
N LEU A 199 -5.54 1.89 -2.22
CA LEU A 199 -6.82 1.36 -2.70
C LEU A 199 -6.63 0.79 -4.10
N ALA A 200 -7.56 -0.06 -4.52
CA ALA A 200 -7.64 -0.50 -5.89
C ALA A 200 -9.07 -0.49 -6.36
N VAL A 201 -9.21 -0.25 -7.66
CA VAL A 201 -10.50 -0.11 -8.31
C VAL A 201 -10.57 -1.07 -9.49
N SER A 202 -11.59 -1.93 -9.50
CA SER A 202 -11.86 -2.81 -10.62
C SER A 202 -12.48 -2.02 -11.76
N ILE A 203 -11.72 -1.83 -12.83
CA ILE A 203 -12.21 -1.28 -14.09
C ILE A 203 -12.68 -2.43 -14.98
N ASN A 204 -13.83 -2.27 -15.63
CA ASN A 204 -14.29 -3.20 -16.66
C ASN A 204 -13.88 -2.64 -18.03
N ASP A 205 -13.44 -3.49 -18.94
CA ASP A 205 -13.31 -3.18 -20.37
C ASP A 205 -14.70 -2.98 -21.01
N ASN A 206 -15.46 -1.99 -20.56
CA ASN A 206 -16.67 -1.55 -21.24
C ASN A 206 -16.32 -0.42 -22.21
N ASN A 207 -15.32 -0.64 -23.07
CA ASN A 207 -15.23 0.11 -24.32
C ASN A 207 -16.29 -0.44 -25.29
N ASN A 208 -17.57 -0.23 -24.95
CA ASN A 208 -18.70 -0.41 -25.88
C ASN A 208 -18.72 0.66 -26.99
N ASN A 209 -17.75 1.59 -27.01
CA ASN A 209 -17.61 2.60 -28.05
C ASN A 209 -16.60 2.22 -29.14
N ASN A 210 -16.07 0.98 -29.14
CA ASN A 210 -15.32 0.49 -30.28
C ASN A 210 -16.25 -0.42 -31.12
N PRO A 211 -16.82 0.06 -32.26
CA PRO A 211 -17.79 -0.69 -33.05
C PRO A 211 -17.24 -1.96 -33.73
N TYR A 212 -15.98 -2.31 -33.46
CA TYR A 212 -15.28 -3.49 -33.99
C TYR A 212 -15.02 -4.60 -32.96
N SER A 213 -15.57 -4.54 -31.74
CA SER A 213 -15.42 -5.62 -30.75
C SER A 213 -16.60 -6.59 -30.76
N PRO A 214 -16.44 -7.86 -31.19
CA PRO A 214 -17.56 -8.80 -31.35
C PRO A 214 -17.98 -9.53 -30.06
N PHE A 215 -17.51 -9.11 -28.88
CA PHE A 215 -17.76 -9.86 -27.64
C PHE A 215 -18.82 -9.24 -26.74
N SER A 216 -20.05 -9.70 -26.96
CA SER A 216 -21.23 -9.50 -26.12
C SER A 216 -21.15 -10.29 -24.80
N SER A 217 -21.65 -9.64 -23.72
CA SER A 217 -22.32 -10.15 -22.51
C SER A 217 -21.82 -11.38 -21.70
N ALA A 218 -20.86 -12.18 -22.16
CA ALA A 218 -20.53 -13.49 -21.58
C ALA A 218 -19.44 -13.51 -20.49
N ASN A 219 -18.70 -12.41 -20.25
CA ASN A 219 -17.48 -12.44 -19.41
C ASN A 219 -17.57 -11.71 -18.06
N ARG A 220 -18.72 -11.77 -17.35
CA ARG A 220 -18.82 -11.20 -15.99
C ARG A 220 -17.90 -11.89 -14.96
N SER A 221 -17.55 -13.16 -15.18
CA SER A 221 -16.67 -13.97 -14.31
C SER A 221 -15.17 -13.64 -14.47
N LYS A 222 -14.76 -13.12 -15.64
CA LYS A 222 -13.33 -12.92 -15.97
C LYS A 222 -12.63 -11.78 -15.21
N ASN A 223 -13.37 -10.95 -14.49
CA ASN A 223 -12.82 -9.83 -13.70
C ASN A 223 -13.09 -9.96 -12.19
N LEU A 224 -13.49 -11.15 -11.71
CA LEU A 224 -13.79 -11.33 -10.29
C LEU A 224 -12.53 -11.19 -9.43
N GLY A 225 -11.35 -11.52 -9.95
CA GLY A 225 -10.08 -11.34 -9.23
C GLY A 225 -9.79 -9.88 -8.89
N ALA A 226 -9.97 -8.97 -9.84
CA ALA A 226 -9.81 -7.53 -9.61
C ALA A 226 -10.82 -6.99 -8.57
N LYS A 227 -12.06 -7.49 -8.59
CA LYS A 227 -13.08 -7.13 -7.59
C LYS A 227 -12.76 -7.66 -6.20
N LEU A 228 -12.11 -8.82 -6.09
CA LEU A 228 -11.64 -9.36 -4.82
C LEU A 228 -10.47 -8.54 -4.27
N ASP A 229 -9.56 -8.06 -5.13
CA ASP A 229 -8.50 -7.12 -4.74
C ASP A 229 -9.08 -5.77 -4.27
N GLU A 230 -10.03 -5.20 -5.02
CA GLU A 230 -10.80 -4.00 -4.63
C GLU A 230 -11.45 -4.20 -3.25
N MET A 231 -12.21 -5.29 -3.08
CA MET A 231 -12.87 -5.60 -1.81
C MET A 231 -11.87 -5.71 -0.66
N PHE A 232 -10.78 -6.47 -0.85
CA PHE A 232 -9.75 -6.65 0.17
C PHE A 232 -9.10 -5.32 0.59
N LEU A 233 -8.75 -4.46 -0.38
CA LEU A 233 -8.10 -3.18 -0.11
C LEU A 233 -9.04 -2.16 0.56
N HIS A 234 -10.33 -2.21 0.23
CA HIS A 234 -11.35 -1.34 0.82
C HIS A 234 -11.91 -1.81 2.18
N THR A 235 -11.70 -3.08 2.57
CA THR A 235 -12.19 -3.62 3.84
C THR A 235 -11.06 -4.01 4.80
N SER A 236 -10.65 -5.28 4.84
CA SER A 236 -9.69 -5.82 5.82
C SER A 236 -8.37 -5.06 5.78
N HIS A 237 -7.78 -4.87 4.60
CA HIS A 237 -6.46 -4.26 4.48
C HIS A 237 -6.44 -2.83 5.03
N SER A 238 -7.28 -1.93 4.51
CA SER A 238 -7.27 -0.52 4.92
C SER A 238 -7.57 -0.35 6.40
N LYS A 239 -8.49 -1.13 6.96
CA LYS A 239 -8.85 -1.10 8.39
C LYS A 239 -7.63 -1.35 9.28
N PHE A 240 -6.95 -2.47 9.07
CA PHE A 240 -5.76 -2.81 9.88
C PHE A 240 -4.56 -1.93 9.53
N TYR A 241 -4.37 -1.59 8.26
CA TYR A 241 -3.29 -0.72 7.82
C TYR A 241 -3.33 0.66 8.47
N VAL A 242 -4.51 1.29 8.53
CA VAL A 242 -4.70 2.59 9.20
C VAL A 242 -4.51 2.43 10.71
N SER A 243 -5.06 1.39 11.33
CA SER A 243 -4.90 1.16 12.77
C SER A 243 -3.44 0.99 13.17
N LEU A 244 -2.70 0.10 12.49
CA LEU A 244 -1.31 -0.22 12.82
C LEU A 244 -0.38 0.98 12.65
N ASN A 245 -0.58 1.79 11.60
CA ASN A 245 0.19 3.02 11.41
C ASN A 245 -0.11 4.06 12.49
N ASN A 246 -1.36 4.16 12.95
CA ASN A 246 -1.71 5.06 14.06
C ASN A 246 -1.17 4.62 15.40
N LEU A 247 -1.16 3.31 15.67
CA LEU A 247 -0.54 2.73 16.86
C LEU A 247 0.98 2.96 16.87
N ALA A 248 1.60 3.08 15.69
CA ALA A 248 3.01 3.44 15.52
C ALA A 248 3.97 2.54 16.34
N ILE A 249 3.66 1.24 16.42
CA ILE A 249 4.48 0.24 17.11
C ILE A 249 5.69 -0.17 16.25
N ALA A 250 5.45 -0.32 14.94
CA ALA A 250 6.44 -0.68 13.92
C ALA A 250 6.08 0.01 12.60
N PRO A 251 7.02 0.20 11.67
CA PRO A 251 6.69 0.77 10.37
C PRO A 251 5.79 -0.20 9.60
N CYS A 252 4.63 0.28 9.14
CA CYS A 252 3.72 -0.49 8.30
C CYS A 252 3.57 0.22 6.95
N VAL A 253 4.60 0.06 6.10
CA VAL A 253 4.72 0.75 4.81
C VAL A 253 4.20 -0.12 3.67
N ASN A 254 3.68 0.50 2.61
CA ASN A 254 3.36 -0.18 1.36
C ASN A 254 4.22 0.38 0.22
N GLY A 255 4.42 -0.41 -0.83
CA GLY A 255 5.34 -0.04 -1.91
C GLY A 255 4.79 0.89 -2.99
N LYS A 256 3.52 1.32 -2.89
CA LYS A 256 2.81 2.01 -3.98
C LYS A 256 3.12 3.51 -4.05
N SER A 257 3.29 4.16 -2.90
CA SER A 257 3.48 5.61 -2.82
C SER A 257 4.19 5.97 -1.52
N ASN A 258 5.46 6.38 -1.62
CA ASN A 258 6.31 6.72 -0.49
C ASN A 258 7.09 8.00 -0.74
N ILE A 259 7.12 8.87 0.27
CA ILE A 259 7.84 10.14 0.27
C ILE A 259 8.86 10.14 1.40
N TYR A 260 10.11 10.40 1.09
CA TYR A 260 11.21 10.50 2.06
C TYR A 260 12.39 11.25 1.44
N ARG A 261 13.36 11.64 2.27
CA ARG A 261 14.59 12.31 1.81
C ARG A 261 15.66 11.30 1.39
N ARG A 262 16.42 11.59 0.33
CA ARG A 262 17.59 10.78 -0.06
C ARG A 262 18.64 10.80 1.04
N SER A 263 18.89 11.99 1.61
CA SER A 263 19.82 12.19 2.72
C SER A 263 19.48 11.31 3.94
N ASP A 264 18.20 11.22 4.31
CA ASP A 264 17.72 10.37 5.40
C ASP A 264 17.91 8.88 5.09
N LEU A 265 17.67 8.47 3.85
CA LEU A 265 17.90 7.09 3.40
C LEU A 265 19.38 6.72 3.47
N ASP A 266 20.27 7.55 2.91
CA ASP A 266 21.71 7.33 2.93
C ASP A 266 22.24 7.29 4.38
N GLN A 267 21.75 8.18 5.25
CA GLN A 267 22.06 8.16 6.67
C GLN A 267 21.61 6.85 7.32
N SER A 268 20.40 6.35 7.00
CA SER A 268 19.89 5.11 7.57
C SER A 268 20.76 3.90 7.21
N VAL A 269 21.29 3.86 5.98
CA VAL A 269 22.22 2.81 5.50
C VAL A 269 23.58 2.95 6.17
N LYS A 270 24.10 4.17 6.30
CA LYS A 270 25.38 4.46 6.97
C LYS A 270 25.40 4.00 8.43
N LEU A 271 24.24 3.97 9.09
CA LEU A 271 24.11 3.56 10.49
C LEU A 271 23.99 2.04 10.68
N ILE A 272 23.70 1.26 9.63
CA ILE A 272 23.53 -0.21 9.70
C ILE A 272 24.73 -0.91 10.36
N PRO A 273 25.99 -0.63 9.99
CA PRO A 273 27.14 -1.35 10.56
C PRO A 273 27.34 -1.11 12.07
N TYR A 274 26.74 -0.05 12.62
CA TYR A 274 26.98 0.42 13.99
C TYR A 274 25.79 0.23 14.92
N LYS A 275 24.63 -0.18 14.40
CA LYS A 275 23.41 -0.43 15.18
C LYS A 275 23.09 -1.92 15.20
N ASP A 276 22.73 -2.40 16.38
CA ASP A 276 22.18 -3.75 16.53
C ASP A 276 20.72 -3.72 16.09
N ASN A 277 20.42 -4.37 14.96
CA ASN A 277 19.10 -4.42 14.36
C ASN A 277 18.86 -5.82 13.79
N GLN A 278 17.85 -6.52 14.31
CA GLN A 278 17.52 -7.89 13.90
C GLN A 278 17.36 -8.07 12.37
N PHE A 279 17.01 -7.02 11.63
CA PHE A 279 16.80 -7.05 10.19
C PHE A 279 18.08 -6.85 9.36
N PHE A 280 19.14 -6.31 9.96
CA PHE A 280 20.40 -5.97 9.27
C PHE A 280 21.66 -6.50 9.97
N ASN A 281 21.51 -7.54 10.79
CA ASN A 281 22.59 -8.02 11.65
C ASN A 281 23.62 -8.93 10.96
N ASP A 282 23.34 -9.43 9.76
CA ASP A 282 24.25 -10.26 8.99
C ASP A 282 25.54 -9.49 8.59
N GLU A 283 26.70 -10.12 8.73
CA GLU A 283 28.00 -9.50 8.46
C GLU A 283 28.17 -9.06 7.00
N ILE A 284 27.63 -9.83 6.03
CA ILE A 284 27.65 -9.46 4.62
C ILE A 284 26.77 -8.22 4.41
N VAL A 285 25.61 -8.18 5.06
CA VAL A 285 24.69 -7.03 5.01
C VAL A 285 25.36 -5.77 5.55
N LYS A 286 26.03 -5.85 6.71
CA LYS A 286 26.78 -4.72 7.29
C LYS A 286 27.93 -4.26 6.38
N ARG A 287 28.70 -5.20 5.82
CA ARG A 287 29.81 -4.89 4.92
C ARG A 287 29.33 -4.12 3.69
N ASP A 288 28.25 -4.57 3.07
CA ASP A 288 27.72 -3.92 1.88
C ASP A 288 27.09 -2.56 2.20
N ALA A 289 26.41 -2.42 3.34
CA ALA A 289 25.91 -1.13 3.81
C ALA A 289 27.06 -0.12 3.98
N LYS A 290 28.20 -0.57 4.53
CA LYS A 290 29.42 0.25 4.62
C LYS A 290 29.92 0.65 3.24
N TYR A 291 30.00 -0.28 2.29
CA TYR A 291 30.43 -0.01 0.91
C TYR A 291 29.58 1.08 0.25
N TYR A 292 28.26 0.92 0.20
CA TYR A 292 27.38 1.90 -0.45
C TYR A 292 27.41 3.28 0.22
N SER A 293 27.66 3.32 1.53
CA SER A 293 27.79 4.57 2.31
C SER A 293 29.09 5.32 2.06
N THR A 294 30.08 4.70 1.40
CA THR A 294 31.34 5.35 1.00
C THR A 294 31.33 5.90 -0.43
N LEU A 295 30.30 5.60 -1.23
CA LEU A 295 30.21 6.11 -2.59
C LEU A 295 30.02 7.63 -2.58
N PRO A 296 30.70 8.38 -3.48
CA PRO A 296 30.62 9.83 -3.50
C PRO A 296 29.26 10.30 -4.00
N GLY A 297 28.68 11.30 -3.33
CA GLY A 297 27.38 11.87 -3.68
C GLY A 297 26.22 11.33 -2.84
N ILE A 298 25.02 11.82 -3.12
CA ILE A 298 23.77 11.49 -2.42
C ILE A 298 22.91 10.55 -3.29
N GLY A 299 22.16 9.67 -2.64
CA GLY A 299 21.21 8.76 -3.28
C GLY A 299 21.76 7.36 -3.53
N HIS A 300 22.98 7.05 -3.09
CA HIS A 300 23.58 5.72 -3.26
C HIS A 300 23.02 4.66 -2.30
N GLY A 301 22.41 5.05 -1.19
CA GLY A 301 21.81 4.16 -0.22
C GLY A 301 20.70 3.28 -0.81
N ILE A 302 20.01 3.72 -1.87
CA ILE A 302 19.00 2.91 -2.55
C ILE A 302 19.58 1.61 -3.14
N LYS A 303 20.84 1.61 -3.58
CA LYS A 303 21.52 0.43 -4.14
C LYS A 303 21.60 -0.70 -3.13
N PHE A 304 21.78 -0.38 -1.85
CA PHE A 304 21.80 -1.37 -0.78
C PHE A 304 20.50 -2.19 -0.74
N PHE A 305 19.35 -1.55 -0.98
CA PHE A 305 18.05 -2.20 -0.90
C PHE A 305 17.70 -3.06 -2.13
N ALA A 306 18.52 -3.07 -3.18
CA ALA A 306 18.30 -3.90 -4.38
C ALA A 306 18.31 -5.41 -4.09
N ARG A 307 18.85 -5.81 -2.93
CA ARG A 307 18.86 -7.19 -2.43
C ARG A 307 17.50 -7.70 -1.95
N TYR A 308 16.56 -6.80 -1.64
CA TYR A 308 15.28 -7.13 -1.01
C TYR A 308 14.13 -6.99 -2.00
N ILE A 309 13.23 -7.97 -2.09
CA ILE A 309 12.01 -7.89 -2.93
C ILE A 309 10.96 -6.92 -2.35
N GLY A 310 10.88 -6.80 -1.03
CA GLY A 310 10.06 -5.79 -0.34
C GLY A 310 10.94 -4.65 0.12
N GLU A 311 11.53 -3.93 -0.84
CA GLU A 311 12.47 -2.84 -0.57
C GLU A 311 11.84 -1.74 0.27
N ASP A 312 10.57 -1.46 0.04
CA ASP A 312 9.76 -0.44 0.70
C ASP A 312 9.66 -0.66 2.21
N ASN A 313 9.38 -1.91 2.61
CA ASN A 313 9.33 -2.28 4.01
C ASN A 313 10.73 -2.20 4.66
N MET A 314 11.78 -2.66 3.95
CA MET A 314 13.15 -2.59 4.46
C MET A 314 13.64 -1.14 4.60
N ILE A 315 13.27 -0.26 3.67
CA ILE A 315 13.51 1.19 3.77
C ILE A 315 12.78 1.77 4.98
N GLY A 316 11.50 1.41 5.16
CA GLY A 316 10.71 1.81 6.32
C GLY A 316 11.35 1.39 7.64
N ILE A 317 11.84 0.15 7.75
CA ILE A 317 12.57 -0.37 8.91
C ILE A 317 13.89 0.37 9.13
N ALA A 318 14.67 0.59 8.07
CA ALA A 318 15.94 1.30 8.19
C ALA A 318 15.75 2.73 8.70
N LEU A 319 14.79 3.48 8.14
CA LEU A 319 14.45 4.81 8.63
C LEU A 319 13.96 4.75 10.07
N TRP A 320 13.02 3.85 10.37
CA TRP A 320 12.44 3.69 11.70
C TRP A 320 13.50 3.42 12.77
N GLU A 321 14.24 2.33 12.65
CA GLU A 321 15.20 1.87 13.66
C GLU A 321 16.49 2.70 13.66
N ASN A 322 17.04 2.98 12.48
CA ASN A 322 18.35 3.60 12.38
C ASN A 322 18.27 5.12 12.50
N CYS A 323 17.20 5.76 12.04
CA CYS A 323 17.01 7.20 12.20
C CYS A 323 16.09 7.58 13.37
N GLN A 324 15.64 6.61 14.17
CA GLN A 324 14.70 6.80 15.29
C GLN A 324 13.44 7.58 14.87
N SER A 325 12.99 7.41 13.63
CA SER A 325 11.86 8.14 13.06
C SER A 325 10.56 7.33 13.07
N LYS A 326 9.46 7.95 12.69
CA LYS A 326 8.18 7.28 12.46
C LYS A 326 7.70 7.50 11.02
N THR A 327 6.62 6.80 10.65
CA THR A 327 5.88 7.05 9.42
C THR A 327 4.77 8.09 9.67
N GLY A 328 4.32 8.74 8.60
CA GLY A 328 3.17 9.63 8.63
C GLY A 328 2.19 9.32 7.50
N LEU A 329 0.91 9.19 7.82
CA LEU A 329 -0.16 9.14 6.83
C LEU A 329 -0.80 10.53 6.68
N THR A 330 -1.21 10.92 5.47
CA THR A 330 -1.81 12.25 5.24
C THR A 330 -3.33 12.30 5.44
N GLY A 331 -4.00 11.15 5.30
CA GLY A 331 -5.47 11.08 5.15
C GLY A 331 -5.90 11.01 3.68
N ASP A 332 -4.94 11.06 2.76
CA ASP A 332 -5.16 10.78 1.34
C ASP A 332 -5.04 9.29 1.02
N VAL A 333 -5.53 8.92 -0.15
CA VAL A 333 -5.46 7.59 -0.73
C VAL A 333 -4.76 7.64 -2.08
N VAL A 334 -4.10 6.54 -2.44
CA VAL A 334 -3.64 6.30 -3.81
C VAL A 334 -4.37 5.12 -4.42
N ILE A 335 -4.60 5.15 -5.72
CA ILE A 335 -5.55 4.25 -6.38
C ILE A 335 -4.86 3.49 -7.50
N GLN A 336 -4.96 2.17 -7.43
CA GLN A 336 -4.51 1.29 -8.50
C GLN A 336 -5.71 0.82 -9.35
N PRO A 337 -5.81 1.21 -10.63
CA PRO A 337 -6.77 0.60 -11.54
C PRO A 337 -6.39 -0.86 -11.83
N LEU A 338 -7.35 -1.75 -11.66
CA LEU A 338 -7.23 -3.19 -11.92
C LEU A 338 -8.20 -3.60 -13.03
N GLY A 339 -7.65 -4.03 -14.16
CA GLY A 339 -8.39 -4.46 -15.34
C GLY A 339 -7.47 -5.23 -16.28
N ASN A 340 -8.00 -5.70 -17.41
CA ASN A 340 -7.17 -6.43 -18.37
C ASN A 340 -6.21 -5.45 -19.05
N LYS A 341 -4.97 -5.92 -19.27
CA LYS A 341 -3.93 -5.12 -19.93
C LYS A 341 -4.14 -5.18 -21.45
N SER A 342 -4.95 -4.31 -22.04
CA SER A 342 -5.16 -4.27 -23.50
C SER A 342 -5.80 -5.53 -24.11
N ALA A 343 -6.27 -5.40 -25.36
CA ALA A 343 -6.88 -6.50 -26.12
C ALA A 343 -5.92 -7.68 -26.44
N MET A 344 -4.62 -7.51 -26.20
CA MET A 344 -3.57 -8.51 -26.49
C MET A 344 -3.01 -9.21 -25.25
N SER A 345 -3.36 -8.82 -24.01
CA SER A 345 -2.89 -9.53 -22.82
C SER A 345 -3.75 -10.75 -22.50
N THR A 346 -3.07 -11.88 -22.32
CA THR A 346 -3.63 -13.17 -21.93
C THR A 346 -3.94 -13.27 -20.42
N ASN A 347 -3.62 -12.23 -19.62
CA ASN A 347 -3.87 -12.23 -18.18
C ASN A 347 -5.34 -11.91 -17.89
N SER A 348 -6.16 -12.96 -17.87
CA SER A 348 -7.53 -12.87 -17.35
C SER A 348 -7.47 -12.57 -15.85
N ASN A 349 -7.94 -11.41 -15.36
CA ASN A 349 -8.00 -11.04 -13.94
C ASN A 349 -8.92 -11.95 -13.09
N SER A 350 -8.51 -13.21 -13.00
CA SER A 350 -9.27 -14.34 -12.48
C SER A 350 -9.12 -14.43 -10.97
N VAL A 351 -9.96 -15.26 -10.34
CA VAL A 351 -9.82 -15.57 -8.91
C VAL A 351 -8.47 -16.25 -8.62
N LYS A 352 -7.95 -17.04 -9.56
CA LYS A 352 -6.64 -17.68 -9.43
C LYS A 352 -5.53 -16.62 -9.34
N ASP A 353 -5.60 -15.58 -10.17
CA ASP A 353 -4.62 -14.51 -10.16
C ASP A 353 -4.68 -13.71 -8.86
N TYR A 354 -5.88 -13.45 -8.34
CA TYR A 354 -6.08 -12.86 -7.02
C TYR A 354 -5.40 -13.70 -5.92
N ILE A 355 -5.67 -15.00 -5.89
CA ILE A 355 -5.05 -15.95 -4.95
C ILE A 355 -3.53 -15.89 -5.08
N GLN A 356 -2.98 -15.97 -6.29
CA GLN A 356 -1.53 -15.94 -6.53
C GLN A 356 -0.89 -14.64 -6.06
N ARG A 357 -1.52 -13.49 -6.34
CA ARG A 357 -1.04 -12.17 -5.85
C ARG A 357 -1.03 -12.13 -4.33
N ARG A 358 -2.10 -12.58 -3.67
CA ARG A 358 -2.19 -12.59 -2.20
C ARG A 358 -1.19 -13.56 -1.57
N VAL A 359 -1.06 -14.78 -2.11
CA VAL A 359 -0.08 -15.78 -1.67
C VAL A 359 1.34 -15.24 -1.78
N ARG A 360 1.69 -14.59 -2.90
CA ARG A 360 2.99 -13.97 -3.09
C ARG A 360 3.32 -12.97 -1.99
N TRP A 361 2.43 -12.00 -1.76
CA TRP A 361 2.68 -10.95 -0.76
C TRP A 361 2.67 -11.49 0.68
N LEU A 362 1.89 -12.52 0.96
CA LEU A 362 1.96 -13.24 2.24
C LEU A 362 3.29 -13.98 2.42
N ARG A 363 3.82 -14.62 1.38
CA ARG A 363 5.14 -15.27 1.42
C ARG A 363 6.24 -14.25 1.68
N VAL A 364 6.19 -13.08 1.05
CA VAL A 364 7.14 -11.98 1.33
C VAL A 364 7.04 -11.55 2.81
N ARG A 365 5.82 -11.30 3.31
CA ARG A 365 5.59 -10.88 4.70
C ARG A 365 5.95 -11.95 5.74
N LYS A 366 5.79 -13.24 5.42
CA LYS A 366 6.23 -14.36 6.28
C LYS A 366 7.69 -14.23 6.69
N TYR A 367 8.56 -13.73 5.81
CA TYR A 367 9.96 -13.51 6.12
C TYR A 367 10.19 -12.15 6.79
N MET A 368 9.54 -11.08 6.30
CA MET A 368 9.78 -9.72 6.80
C MET A 368 9.15 -9.42 8.18
N VAL A 369 7.95 -9.94 8.43
CA VAL A 369 7.13 -9.64 9.61
C VAL A 369 6.40 -10.92 10.05
N LEU A 370 7.16 -11.94 10.42
CA LEU A 370 6.64 -13.29 10.70
C LEU A 370 5.51 -13.31 11.73
N MET A 371 5.67 -12.65 12.88
CA MET A 371 4.67 -12.66 13.95
C MET A 371 3.34 -12.06 13.51
N ALA A 372 3.37 -10.89 12.84
CA ALA A 372 2.17 -10.28 12.26
C ALA A 372 1.52 -11.19 11.21
N THR A 373 2.34 -11.85 10.38
CA THR A 373 1.86 -12.79 9.35
C THR A 373 1.20 -14.03 9.97
N LEU A 374 1.74 -14.56 11.08
CA LEU A 374 1.19 -15.73 11.76
C LEU A 374 -0.20 -15.46 12.34
N VAL A 375 -0.44 -14.24 12.81
CA VAL A 375 -1.72 -13.87 13.44
C VAL A 375 -2.76 -13.32 12.46
N GLU A 376 -2.39 -13.04 11.20
CA GLU A 376 -3.28 -12.47 10.16
C GLU A 376 -4.60 -13.24 9.99
N PRO A 377 -4.68 -14.59 10.04
CA PRO A 377 -5.97 -15.26 9.93
C PRO A 377 -6.95 -14.84 11.02
N THR A 378 -6.44 -14.55 12.23
CA THR A 378 -7.25 -14.17 13.38
C THR A 378 -7.79 -12.74 13.29
N THR A 379 -7.30 -11.94 12.33
CA THR A 379 -7.80 -10.59 12.06
C THR A 379 -8.98 -10.59 11.08
N GLU A 380 -9.22 -11.70 10.38
CA GLU A 380 -10.33 -11.86 9.43
C GLU A 380 -11.63 -12.27 10.15
N SER A 381 -12.79 -11.92 9.58
CA SER A 381 -14.06 -11.93 10.32
C SER A 381 -14.45 -13.34 10.78
N LEU A 382 -14.21 -14.35 9.95
CA LEU A 382 -14.61 -15.73 10.25
C LEU A 382 -13.84 -16.31 11.43
N ILE A 383 -12.50 -16.24 11.42
CA ILE A 383 -11.67 -16.83 12.48
C ILE A 383 -11.75 -16.00 13.75
N CYS A 384 -11.74 -14.66 13.64
CA CYS A 384 -11.99 -13.77 14.76
C CYS A 384 -13.34 -14.08 15.43
N GLY A 385 -14.40 -14.22 14.62
CA GLY A 385 -15.74 -14.57 15.09
C GLY A 385 -15.81 -15.94 15.74
N ILE A 386 -15.11 -16.95 15.22
CA ILE A 386 -15.05 -18.30 15.82
C ILE A 386 -14.38 -18.23 17.19
N TYR A 387 -13.22 -17.57 17.30
CA TYR A 387 -12.51 -17.41 18.58
C TYR A 387 -13.33 -16.62 19.60
N GLY A 388 -13.90 -15.48 19.18
CA GLY A 388 -14.76 -14.67 20.02
C GLY A 388 -16.02 -15.41 20.48
N THR A 389 -16.64 -16.19 19.59
CA THR A 389 -17.82 -16.98 19.93
C THR A 389 -17.48 -18.09 20.90
N TYR A 390 -16.39 -18.83 20.67
CA TYR A 390 -15.92 -19.85 21.61
C TYR A 390 -15.65 -19.26 23.00
N ALA A 391 -14.92 -18.14 23.05
CA ALA A 391 -14.56 -17.44 24.27
C ALA A 391 -15.80 -16.98 25.06
N ILE A 392 -16.69 -16.26 24.40
CA ILE A 392 -17.89 -15.71 25.03
C ILE A 392 -18.88 -16.80 25.44
N SER A 393 -19.01 -17.86 24.63
CA SER A 393 -19.85 -19.02 24.95
C SER A 393 -19.34 -19.76 26.19
N THR A 394 -18.03 -19.89 26.30
CA THR A 394 -17.38 -20.57 27.42
C THR A 394 -17.47 -19.77 28.70
N VAL A 395 -17.17 -18.46 28.65
CA VAL A 395 -17.10 -17.58 29.83
C VAL A 395 -18.49 -17.13 30.31
N PHE A 396 -19.39 -16.75 29.40
CA PHE A 396 -20.65 -16.08 29.75
C PHE A 396 -21.91 -16.93 29.54
N PHE A 397 -21.88 -17.96 28.69
CA PHE A 397 -23.05 -18.78 28.38
C PHE A 397 -22.97 -20.19 28.98
N LYS A 398 -22.79 -20.27 30.30
CA LYS A 398 -22.81 -21.53 31.09
C LYS A 398 -21.85 -22.60 30.54
N GLY A 399 -20.69 -22.21 30.01
CA GLY A 399 -19.76 -23.17 29.41
C GLY A 399 -20.30 -23.83 28.15
N GLN A 400 -21.02 -23.11 27.29
CA GLN A 400 -21.39 -23.60 25.94
C GLN A 400 -20.20 -23.54 24.99
N TRP A 401 -20.10 -24.49 24.05
CA TRP A 401 -18.99 -24.54 23.09
C TRP A 401 -19.11 -23.46 22.02
N PHE A 402 -20.33 -23.20 21.57
CA PHE A 402 -20.57 -22.26 20.48
C PHE A 402 -22.01 -21.73 20.52
N ASN A 403 -22.16 -20.42 20.69
CA ASN A 403 -23.44 -19.74 20.63
C ASN A 403 -23.63 -19.13 19.22
N LYS A 404 -24.47 -19.78 18.41
CA LYS A 404 -24.77 -19.36 17.03
C LYS A 404 -25.34 -17.94 16.92
N TYR A 405 -26.05 -17.45 17.94
CA TYR A 405 -26.61 -16.11 17.94
C TYR A 405 -25.52 -15.06 18.13
N TRP A 406 -24.53 -15.34 18.98
CA TRP A 406 -23.38 -14.46 19.15
C TRP A 406 -22.51 -14.41 17.88
N PHE A 407 -22.26 -15.55 17.25
CA PHE A 407 -21.53 -15.58 15.98
C PHE A 407 -22.25 -14.79 14.89
N ALA A 408 -23.58 -14.96 14.77
CA ALA A 408 -24.39 -14.18 13.83
C ALA A 408 -24.32 -12.67 14.14
N PHE A 409 -24.41 -12.27 15.41
CA PHE A 409 -24.28 -10.88 15.83
C PHE A 409 -22.91 -10.28 15.46
N HIS A 410 -21.81 -11.00 15.75
CA HIS A 410 -20.47 -10.61 15.34
C HIS A 410 -20.38 -10.40 13.82
N MET A 411 -20.86 -11.36 13.04
CA MET A 411 -20.80 -11.30 11.57
C MET A 411 -21.66 -10.15 11.02
N ILE A 412 -22.82 -9.88 11.60
CA ILE A 412 -23.67 -8.74 11.21
C ILE A 412 -22.94 -7.41 11.44
N ILE A 413 -22.32 -7.22 12.61
CA ILE A 413 -21.54 -6.00 12.87
C ILE A 413 -20.37 -5.88 11.90
N TRP A 414 -19.65 -6.99 11.66
CA TRP A 414 -18.51 -6.97 10.75
C TRP A 414 -18.91 -6.60 9.32
N VAL A 415 -20.01 -7.16 8.81
CA VAL A 415 -20.59 -6.81 7.51
C VAL A 415 -20.98 -5.34 7.45
N ILE A 416 -21.67 -4.83 8.48
CA ILE A 416 -22.10 -3.41 8.54
C ILE A 416 -20.89 -2.48 8.51
N THR A 417 -19.84 -2.79 9.28
CA THR A 417 -18.63 -1.96 9.33
C THR A 417 -17.84 -2.01 8.04
N ASP A 418 -17.63 -3.19 7.46
CA ASP A 418 -16.95 -3.33 6.17
C ASP A 418 -17.72 -2.65 5.03
N TYR A 419 -19.04 -2.78 5.00
CA TYR A 419 -19.89 -2.11 4.03
C TYR A 419 -19.78 -0.59 4.17
N THR A 420 -19.90 -0.07 5.39
CA THR A 420 -19.81 1.37 5.66
C THR A 420 -18.43 1.91 5.27
N GLN A 421 -17.36 1.24 5.68
CA GLN A 421 -15.99 1.62 5.38
C GLN A 421 -15.72 1.64 3.87
N TYR A 422 -16.17 0.60 3.17
CA TYR A 422 -16.02 0.48 1.72
C TYR A 422 -16.56 1.72 1.00
N TYR A 423 -17.79 2.13 1.32
CA TYR A 423 -18.41 3.30 0.68
C TYR A 423 -17.82 4.63 1.16
N ILE A 424 -17.30 4.73 2.38
CA ILE A 424 -16.56 5.92 2.82
C ILE A 424 -15.33 6.11 1.94
N LEU A 425 -14.53 5.05 1.75
CA LEU A 425 -13.31 5.10 0.94
C LEU A 425 -13.62 5.30 -0.55
N ILE A 426 -14.65 4.64 -1.09
CA ILE A 426 -15.09 4.88 -2.48
C ILE A 426 -15.57 6.32 -2.66
N ASN A 427 -16.33 6.89 -1.72
CA ASN A 427 -16.76 8.28 -1.82
C ASN A 427 -15.60 9.27 -1.66
N HIS A 428 -14.62 8.96 -0.81
CA HIS A 428 -13.40 9.76 -0.63
C HIS A 428 -12.64 9.94 -1.95
N VAL A 429 -12.56 8.86 -2.73
CA VAL A 429 -11.96 8.85 -4.06
C VAL A 429 -12.65 9.87 -4.99
N HIS A 430 -13.98 10.01 -4.93
CA HIS A 430 -14.76 10.80 -5.90
C HIS A 430 -15.08 12.24 -5.47
N LYS A 431 -15.31 12.50 -4.18
CA LYS A 431 -15.80 13.82 -3.70
C LYS A 431 -14.83 14.99 -3.86
N GLY A 432 -13.56 14.74 -4.18
CA GLY A 432 -12.51 15.75 -4.16
C GLY A 432 -12.43 16.73 -5.33
N HIS A 433 -13.40 16.80 -6.24
CA HIS A 433 -13.32 17.64 -7.45
C HIS A 433 -14.45 18.68 -7.61
N HIS A 434 -15.43 18.73 -6.70
CA HIS A 434 -16.58 19.64 -6.86
C HIS A 434 -16.34 21.09 -6.42
N ASN A 435 -15.25 21.39 -5.69
CA ASN A 435 -15.03 22.71 -5.09
C ASN A 435 -13.90 23.55 -5.72
N LEU A 436 -13.25 23.10 -6.81
CA LEU A 436 -12.30 23.93 -7.55
C LEU A 436 -12.96 24.52 -8.80
N SER A 437 -13.62 25.67 -8.60
CA SER A 437 -14.02 26.58 -9.65
C SER A 437 -12.79 27.30 -10.23
N SER A 438 -11.94 26.61 -10.97
CA SER A 438 -10.97 27.19 -11.92
C SER A 438 -10.23 26.07 -12.65
N SER A 439 -10.61 25.85 -13.91
CA SER A 439 -9.77 25.29 -14.99
C SER A 439 -8.85 24.10 -14.67
N SER A 440 -9.28 22.91 -15.16
CA SER A 440 -8.44 21.79 -15.64
C SER A 440 -7.85 20.78 -14.65
N SER A 441 -8.69 20.08 -13.89
CA SER A 441 -8.37 18.72 -13.42
C SER A 441 -9.64 17.92 -13.15
N SER A 442 -10.28 17.43 -14.21
CA SER A 442 -11.38 16.46 -14.06
C SER A 442 -10.81 15.11 -13.59
N LEU A 443 -11.52 14.41 -12.68
CA LEU A 443 -11.25 12.99 -12.40
C LEU A 443 -11.07 12.21 -13.72
N PRO A 444 -10.12 11.28 -13.81
CA PRO A 444 -9.93 10.54 -15.05
C PRO A 444 -11.21 9.74 -15.38
N PRO A 445 -11.57 9.55 -16.66
CA PRO A 445 -12.85 8.96 -17.05
C PRO A 445 -13.12 7.57 -16.49
N TRP A 446 -12.08 6.77 -16.23
CA TRP A 446 -12.21 5.45 -15.60
C TRP A 446 -12.60 5.54 -14.12
N LEU A 447 -12.15 6.59 -13.43
CA LEU A 447 -12.44 6.86 -12.02
C LEU A 447 -13.79 7.53 -11.83
N VAL A 448 -14.33 8.22 -12.83
CA VAL A 448 -15.72 8.70 -12.81
C VAL A 448 -16.72 7.56 -13.02
N ARG A 449 -16.35 6.56 -13.84
CA ARG A 449 -17.24 5.48 -14.30
C ARG A 449 -17.10 4.20 -13.50
N VAL A 450 -16.60 4.27 -12.27
CA VAL A 450 -16.29 3.07 -11.51
C VAL A 450 -17.58 2.32 -11.13
N PRO A 451 -17.72 1.03 -11.49
CA PRO A 451 -18.89 0.24 -11.14
C PRO A 451 -19.10 0.07 -9.62
N SER A 452 -18.05 0.27 -8.82
CA SER A 452 -18.05 0.08 -7.36
C SER A 452 -18.97 1.04 -6.61
N GLN A 453 -19.25 2.22 -7.15
CA GLN A 453 -20.25 3.15 -6.56
C GLN A 453 -21.67 2.60 -6.65
N SER A 454 -21.96 1.75 -7.63
CA SER A 454 -23.31 1.26 -7.94
C SER A 454 -23.51 -0.22 -7.62
N TYR A 455 -22.60 -0.84 -6.86
CA TYR A 455 -22.88 -2.18 -6.36
C TYR A 455 -24.14 -2.16 -5.51
N SER A 456 -25.11 -3.01 -5.87
CA SER A 456 -26.17 -3.35 -4.95
C SER A 456 -25.57 -4.09 -3.75
N PHE A 457 -26.20 -3.95 -2.58
CA PHE A 457 -25.77 -4.65 -1.37
C PHE A 457 -25.55 -6.15 -1.62
N SER A 458 -26.46 -6.82 -2.34
CA SER A 458 -26.34 -8.25 -2.64
C SER A 458 -25.08 -8.58 -3.44
N LYS A 459 -24.72 -7.75 -4.44
CA LYS A 459 -23.51 -7.98 -5.24
C LYS A 459 -22.25 -7.73 -4.43
N TRP A 460 -22.22 -6.65 -3.65
CA TRP A 460 -21.14 -6.35 -2.72
C TRP A 460 -20.95 -7.50 -1.72
N PHE A 461 -22.04 -7.96 -1.12
CA PHE A 461 -22.05 -9.01 -0.10
C PHE A 461 -21.54 -10.34 -0.66
N CYS A 462 -21.94 -10.74 -1.87
CA CYS A 462 -21.42 -11.95 -2.51
C CYS A 462 -19.89 -11.89 -2.72
N ILE A 463 -19.36 -10.74 -3.18
CA ILE A 463 -17.90 -10.58 -3.39
C ILE A 463 -17.18 -10.57 -2.03
N TRP A 464 -17.72 -9.84 -1.06
CA TRP A 464 -17.21 -9.79 0.31
C TRP A 464 -17.14 -11.19 0.93
N LEU A 465 -18.20 -11.98 0.78
CA LEU A 465 -18.29 -13.33 1.31
C LEU A 465 -17.24 -14.25 0.67
N VAL A 466 -17.07 -14.21 -0.65
CA VAL A 466 -16.02 -14.97 -1.34
C VAL A 466 -14.64 -14.58 -0.83
N ARG A 467 -14.37 -13.28 -0.60
CA ARG A 467 -13.10 -12.81 -0.05
C ARG A 467 -12.85 -13.37 1.35
N GLU A 468 -13.83 -13.29 2.25
CA GLU A 468 -13.72 -13.82 3.63
C GLU A 468 -13.42 -15.34 3.63
N PHE A 469 -14.11 -16.12 2.79
CA PHE A 469 -13.85 -17.56 2.67
C PHE A 469 -12.47 -17.90 2.08
N LEU A 470 -11.95 -17.06 1.17
CA LEU A 470 -10.63 -17.28 0.57
C LEU A 470 -9.47 -16.89 1.50
N ALA A 471 -9.70 -16.07 2.53
CA ALA A 471 -8.63 -15.50 3.35
C ALA A 471 -7.77 -16.58 4.06
N LEU A 472 -8.39 -17.54 4.76
CA LEU A 472 -7.68 -18.62 5.44
C LEU A 472 -6.98 -19.59 4.46
N PRO A 473 -7.64 -20.11 3.40
CA PRO A 473 -6.97 -20.96 2.40
C PRO A 473 -5.75 -20.29 1.76
N ILE A 474 -5.86 -19.01 1.39
CA ILE A 474 -4.75 -18.22 0.84
C ILE A 474 -3.59 -18.17 1.84
N TRP A 475 -3.88 -17.91 3.12
CA TRP A 475 -2.87 -17.89 4.17
C TRP A 475 -2.18 -19.25 4.33
N LEU A 476 -2.92 -20.35 4.37
CA LEU A 476 -2.36 -21.70 4.47
C LEU A 476 -1.41 -21.99 3.30
N ILE A 477 -1.85 -21.74 2.06
CA ILE A 477 -1.03 -21.93 0.84
C ILE A 477 0.26 -21.09 0.89
N ALA A 478 0.18 -19.87 1.43
CA ALA A 478 1.34 -19.02 1.59
C ALA A 478 2.30 -19.55 2.65
N MET A 479 1.79 -20.00 3.81
CA MET A 479 2.60 -20.47 4.92
C MET A 479 3.33 -21.80 4.64
N PHE A 480 2.72 -22.70 3.88
CA PHE A 480 3.37 -23.96 3.47
C PHE A 480 4.33 -23.80 2.27
N GLY A 481 4.26 -22.70 1.53
CA GLY A 481 5.14 -22.43 0.41
C GLY A 481 6.35 -21.56 0.75
N HIS A 482 7.36 -21.61 -0.12
CA HIS A 482 8.60 -20.83 0.02
C HIS A 482 8.98 -20.03 -1.23
N GLU A 483 8.51 -20.43 -2.41
CA GLU A 483 8.84 -19.78 -3.68
C GLU A 483 7.93 -18.59 -3.97
N ILE A 484 8.47 -17.57 -4.62
CA ILE A 484 7.76 -16.36 -5.01
C ILE A 484 7.97 -16.10 -6.51
N ASP A 485 6.89 -15.99 -7.27
CA ASP A 485 6.96 -15.50 -8.65
C ASP A 485 7.00 -13.97 -8.66
N TRP A 486 8.09 -13.42 -9.21
CA TRP A 486 8.22 -11.98 -9.44
C TRP A 486 8.51 -11.70 -10.91
N ARG A 487 7.58 -11.00 -11.58
CA ARG A 487 7.65 -10.66 -13.01
C ARG A 487 7.90 -11.88 -13.91
N GLY A 488 7.32 -13.04 -13.58
CA GLY A 488 7.42 -14.28 -14.37
C GLY A 488 8.67 -15.10 -14.09
N LYS A 489 9.43 -14.75 -13.06
CA LYS A 489 10.65 -15.46 -12.62
C LYS A 489 10.46 -16.00 -11.20
N PRO A 490 10.87 -17.24 -10.90
CA PRO A 490 10.82 -17.80 -9.56
C PRO A 490 11.97 -17.30 -8.69
N PHE A 491 11.65 -16.94 -7.44
CA PHE A 491 12.61 -16.49 -6.43
C PHE A 491 12.41 -17.24 -5.12
N LYS A 492 13.49 -17.38 -4.35
CA LYS A 492 13.49 -17.80 -2.96
C LYS A 492 13.98 -16.66 -2.06
N ILE A 493 13.30 -16.46 -0.93
CA ILE A 493 13.77 -15.52 0.11
C ILE A 493 14.65 -16.28 1.11
N LYS A 494 15.86 -15.76 1.33
CA LYS A 494 16.85 -16.27 2.29
C LYS A 494 16.52 -15.81 3.72
N LYS A 495 17.19 -16.39 4.71
CA LYS A 495 16.96 -16.05 6.14
C LYS A 495 17.31 -14.59 6.46
N ASP A 496 18.25 -14.01 5.73
CA ASP A 496 18.66 -12.60 5.79
C ASP A 496 17.72 -11.66 4.99
N LEU A 497 16.57 -12.17 4.53
CA LEU A 497 15.55 -11.50 3.72
C LEU A 497 15.97 -11.17 2.28
N THR A 498 17.18 -11.53 1.86
CA THR A 498 17.63 -11.33 0.49
C THR A 498 16.92 -12.29 -0.47
N ALA A 499 16.77 -11.88 -1.73
CA ALA A 499 16.22 -12.73 -2.78
C ALA A 499 17.30 -13.45 -3.59
N GLU A 500 16.97 -14.65 -4.03
CA GLU A 500 17.77 -15.44 -4.95
C GLU A 500 16.85 -15.99 -6.05
N GLU A 501 17.20 -15.77 -7.32
CA GLU A 501 16.50 -16.35 -8.46
C GLU A 501 16.77 -17.86 -8.51
N ILE A 502 15.75 -18.68 -8.79
CA ILE A 502 15.82 -20.15 -8.82
C ILE A 502 16.13 -20.66 -10.23
#